data_AF-A0AA49GFV2-F1
#
_entry.id   AF-A0AA49GFV2-F1
#
_cell.length_a   1.000
_cell.length_b   1.000
_cell.length_c   1.000
_cell.angle_alpha   90.00
_cell.angle_beta   90.00
_cell.angle_gamma   90.00
#
_symmetry.space_group_name_H-M   'P 1'
#
loop_
_entity.id
_entity.type
_entity.pdbx_description
1 polymer ?
#
loop_
_entity_poly.entity_id
_entity_poly.type
_entity_poly.pdbx_seq_one_letter_code
_entity_poly.pdbx_strand_id
1 'polypeptide(L)'
;MNKFCFVLVIMVLFMASCKQQPISQSKSEYQSPSSLNPEEQTNRYSRRAPVAQETWFFGLLKKKQKLDWGDQLVLEYYERMEENAKEKRKQAKEMEKPQYSDWTYFGHKRKPKKRPPEKMKFCEECGIRH
;
A
#
# COMPACT_ATOMS: atom_id res chain seq x y z
N MET A 1 -53.49 -33.29 8.08
CA MET A 1 -52.13 -33.12 8.64
C MET A 1 -51.94 -31.65 8.99
N ASN A 2 -51.78 -31.35 10.27
CA ASN A 2 -51.96 -30.01 10.82
C ASN A 2 -50.77 -29.12 10.47
N LYS A 3 -51.04 -28.02 9.75
CA LYS A 3 -50.04 -27.02 9.29
C LYS A 3 -49.17 -26.49 10.43
N PHE A 4 -49.68 -26.52 11.66
CA PHE A 4 -48.95 -26.17 12.88
C PHE A 4 -47.73 -27.06 13.16
N CYS A 5 -47.80 -28.37 12.91
CA CYS A 5 -46.65 -29.25 13.09
C CYS A 5 -45.54 -28.95 12.07
N PHE A 6 -45.90 -28.57 10.85
CA PHE A 6 -44.92 -28.24 9.82
C PHE A 6 -44.14 -26.96 10.15
N VAL A 7 -44.82 -25.95 10.69
CA VAL A 7 -44.17 -24.69 11.11
C VAL A 7 -43.22 -24.91 12.29
N LEU A 8 -43.59 -25.76 13.25
CA LEU A 8 -42.74 -26.08 14.40
C LEU A 8 -41.47 -26.84 13.98
N VAL A 9 -41.57 -27.77 13.02
CA VAL A 9 -40.40 -28.50 12.51
C VAL A 9 -39.43 -27.57 11.78
N ILE A 10 -39.93 -26.61 11.00
CA ILE A 10 -39.10 -25.63 10.28
C ILE A 10 -38.38 -24.68 11.27
N MET A 11 -39.05 -24.25 12.35
CA MET A 11 -38.45 -23.39 13.36
C MET A 11 -37.33 -24.06 14.16
N VAL A 12 -37.47 -25.36 14.49
CA VAL A 12 -36.42 -26.12 15.18
C VAL A 12 -35.19 -26.32 14.28
N LEU A 13 -35.38 -26.53 12.98
CA LEU A 13 -34.29 -26.64 12.00
C LEU A 13 -33.49 -25.33 11.84
N PHE A 14 -34.16 -24.17 11.95
CA PHE A 14 -33.49 -22.88 11.81
C PHE A 14 -32.61 -22.53 13.02
N MET A 15 -33.02 -22.91 14.23
CA MET A 15 -32.26 -22.64 15.47
C MET A 15 -31.01 -23.52 15.63
N ALA A 16 -30.92 -24.65 14.93
CA ALA A 16 -29.77 -25.57 15.02
C ALA A 16 -28.54 -25.12 14.19
N SER A 17 -28.65 -24.09 13.34
CA SER A 17 -27.58 -23.69 12.41
C SER A 17 -26.65 -22.57 12.93
N CYS A 18 -26.83 -22.09 14.16
CA CYS A 18 -25.97 -21.06 14.76
C CYS A 18 -24.98 -21.67 15.76
N LYS A 19 -23.93 -22.35 15.29
CA LYS A 19 -22.72 -22.61 16.08
C LYS A 19 -21.53 -21.90 15.44
N GLN A 20 -21.18 -20.74 15.99
CA GLN A 20 -19.93 -20.03 15.70
C GLN A 20 -18.77 -20.83 16.29
N GLN A 21 -17.83 -21.29 15.45
CA GLN A 21 -16.52 -21.75 15.91
C GLN A 21 -15.58 -20.54 16.03
N PRO A 22 -14.91 -20.32 17.17
CA PRO A 22 -13.88 -19.28 17.26
C PRO A 22 -12.65 -19.70 16.45
N ILE A 23 -12.23 -18.82 15.55
CA ILE A 23 -10.97 -18.90 14.79
C ILE A 23 -9.81 -18.90 15.79
N SER A 24 -9.10 -20.03 15.90
CA SER A 24 -7.83 -20.11 16.60
C SER A 24 -6.78 -19.27 15.86
N GLN A 25 -6.48 -18.10 16.38
CA GLN A 25 -5.32 -17.31 15.93
C GLN A 25 -4.05 -17.96 16.48
N SER A 26 -3.33 -18.74 15.68
CA SER A 26 -1.93 -19.07 15.97
C SER A 26 -1.11 -17.78 15.83
N LYS A 27 -0.53 -17.31 16.95
CA LYS A 27 0.45 -16.21 16.92
C LYS A 27 1.72 -16.76 16.27
N SER A 28 2.03 -16.33 15.05
CA SER A 28 3.35 -16.52 14.46
C SER A 28 4.33 -15.58 15.19
N GLU A 29 5.26 -16.15 15.94
CA GLU A 29 6.39 -15.44 16.54
C GLU A 29 7.30 -14.95 15.42
N TYR A 30 7.38 -13.63 15.25
CA TYR A 30 8.15 -13.00 14.16
C TYR A 30 9.62 -12.96 14.58
N GLN A 31 10.41 -13.96 14.16
CA GLN A 31 11.86 -13.90 14.26
C GLN A 31 12.41 -12.92 13.22
N SER A 32 13.13 -11.89 13.70
CA SER A 32 13.82 -10.94 12.84
C SER A 32 14.90 -11.66 12.01
N PRO A 33 15.04 -11.37 10.71
CA PRO A 33 16.05 -12.03 9.88
C PRO A 33 17.46 -11.73 10.39
N SER A 34 18.30 -12.75 10.47
CA SER A 34 19.71 -12.65 10.89
C SER A 34 20.63 -13.20 9.81
N SER A 35 21.91 -12.85 9.82
CA SER A 35 22.88 -13.31 8.80
C SER A 35 23.05 -14.83 8.76
N LEU A 36 22.74 -15.52 9.86
CA LEU A 36 22.77 -16.99 9.97
C LEU A 36 21.48 -17.66 9.48
N ASN A 37 20.41 -16.89 9.30
CA ASN A 37 19.13 -17.40 8.81
C ASN A 37 18.47 -16.33 7.92
N PRO A 38 18.92 -16.19 6.65
CA PRO A 38 18.29 -15.29 5.72
C PRO A 38 16.82 -15.72 5.54
N GLU A 39 15.88 -14.78 5.68
CA GLU A 39 14.44 -15.03 5.51
C GLU A 39 14.23 -15.82 4.22
N GLU A 40 13.59 -16.99 4.33
CA GLU A 40 13.20 -17.78 3.18
C GLU A 40 12.34 -16.88 2.30
N GLN A 41 12.73 -16.71 1.04
CA GLN A 41 12.17 -15.74 0.11
C GLN A 41 10.72 -16.13 -0.22
N THR A 42 9.79 -15.88 0.70
CA THR A 42 8.37 -16.02 0.44
C THR A 42 8.09 -15.15 -0.78
N ASN A 43 7.44 -15.74 -1.80
CA ASN A 43 7.10 -15.09 -3.06
C ASN A 43 6.28 -13.80 -2.84
N ARG A 44 6.92 -12.71 -2.39
CA ARG A 44 6.34 -11.37 -2.30
C ARG A 44 6.40 -10.68 -3.67
N TYR A 45 7.21 -11.19 -4.59
CA TYR A 45 7.25 -10.73 -5.98
C TYR A 45 5.96 -10.98 -6.76
N SER A 46 5.08 -11.88 -6.28
CA SER A 46 3.80 -12.19 -6.93
C SER A 46 2.59 -11.47 -6.32
N ARG A 47 2.74 -10.75 -5.20
CA ARG A 47 1.62 -10.04 -4.58
C ARG A 47 1.48 -8.63 -5.13
N ARG A 48 1.05 -8.55 -6.40
CA ARG A 48 0.66 -7.29 -7.05
C ARG A 48 -0.45 -6.65 -6.22
N ALA A 49 -0.30 -5.38 -5.85
CA ALA A 49 -1.40 -4.61 -5.27
C ALA A 49 -2.56 -4.58 -6.30
N PRO A 50 -3.82 -4.74 -5.87
CA PRO A 50 -4.95 -4.69 -6.79
C PRO A 50 -4.92 -3.37 -7.55
N VAL A 51 -5.00 -3.47 -8.88
CA VAL A 51 -5.06 -2.32 -9.79
C VAL A 51 -6.22 -1.43 -9.35
N ALA A 52 -5.94 -0.15 -9.11
CA ALA A 52 -6.93 0.83 -8.64
C ALA A 52 -8.19 0.77 -9.49
N GLN A 53 -9.36 0.71 -8.83
CA GLN A 53 -10.67 0.67 -9.48
C GLN A 53 -10.76 1.75 -10.56
N GLU A 54 -10.80 1.32 -11.83
CA GLU A 54 -10.99 2.22 -12.96
C GLU A 54 -12.33 2.96 -12.78
N THR A 55 -12.28 4.29 -12.84
CA THR A 55 -13.49 5.11 -12.79
C THR A 55 -14.39 4.75 -13.97
N TRP A 56 -15.69 4.67 -13.71
CA TRP A 56 -16.74 4.24 -14.66
C TRP A 56 -16.64 4.88 -16.06
N PHE A 57 -16.09 6.10 -16.16
CA PHE A 57 -15.87 6.82 -17.42
C PHE A 57 -14.85 6.16 -18.39
N PHE A 58 -13.93 5.32 -17.92
CA PHE A 58 -12.93 4.68 -18.78
C PHE A 58 -13.30 3.25 -19.23
N GLY A 59 -14.37 2.68 -18.68
CA GLY A 59 -14.79 1.29 -18.97
C GLY A 59 -15.31 1.07 -20.39
N LEU A 60 -15.75 2.12 -21.08
CA LEU A 60 -16.31 2.02 -22.45
C LEU A 60 -15.27 1.99 -23.57
N LEU A 61 -14.02 2.39 -23.31
CA LEU A 61 -13.01 2.57 -24.37
C LEU A 61 -11.96 1.45 -24.46
N LYS A 62 -11.85 0.58 -23.44
CA LYS A 62 -10.82 -0.46 -23.41
C LYS A 62 -11.38 -1.84 -23.73
N LYS A 63 -11.63 -2.10 -25.01
CA LYS A 63 -11.77 -3.49 -25.49
C LYS A 63 -10.36 -4.09 -25.56
N LYS A 64 -9.88 -4.73 -24.48
CA LYS A 64 -8.58 -5.41 -24.46
C LYS A 64 -8.57 -6.49 -25.55
N GLN A 65 -7.67 -6.36 -26.53
CA GLN A 65 -7.37 -7.45 -27.46
C GLN A 65 -6.82 -8.63 -26.66
N LYS A 66 -7.30 -9.84 -26.97
CA LYS A 66 -6.78 -11.09 -26.38
C LYS A 66 -5.44 -11.40 -27.03
N LEU A 67 -4.36 -10.95 -26.40
CA LEU A 67 -2.99 -11.33 -26.76
C LEU A 67 -2.69 -12.76 -26.29
N ASP A 68 -1.76 -13.45 -26.94
CA ASP A 68 -1.29 -14.76 -26.49
C ASP A 68 -0.53 -14.64 -25.15
N TRP A 69 -0.48 -15.72 -24.38
CA TRP A 69 0.10 -15.73 -23.02
C TRP A 69 1.58 -15.31 -23.01
N GLY A 70 2.36 -15.73 -24.02
CA GLY A 70 3.76 -15.33 -24.17
C GLY A 70 3.93 -13.82 -24.41
N ASP A 71 3.10 -13.25 -25.29
CA ASP A 71 3.13 -11.81 -25.60
C ASP A 71 2.68 -10.97 -24.40
N GLN A 72 1.74 -11.47 -23.59
CA GLN A 72 1.32 -10.81 -22.34
C GLN A 72 2.50 -10.68 -21.35
N LEU A 73 3.31 -11.74 -21.18
CA LEU A 73 4.46 -11.71 -20.27
C LEU A 73 5.52 -10.69 -20.70
N VAL A 74 5.77 -10.60 -22.01
CA VAL A 74 6.71 -9.62 -22.57
C VAL A 74 6.22 -8.19 -22.32
N LEU A 75 4.94 -7.93 -22.55
CA LEU A 75 4.33 -6.62 -22.27
C LEU A 75 4.38 -6.28 -20.79
N GLU A 76 4.01 -7.21 -19.90
CA GLU A 76 4.08 -7.01 -18.44
C GLU A 76 5.51 -6.74 -17.96
N TYR A 77 6.52 -7.35 -18.61
CA TYR A 77 7.91 -7.05 -18.34
C TYR A 77 8.26 -5.60 -18.71
N TYR A 78 7.89 -5.16 -19.91
CA TYR A 78 8.16 -3.79 -20.33
C TYR A 78 7.41 -2.74 -19.50
N GLU A 79 6.16 -3.00 -19.14
CA GLU A 79 5.38 -2.14 -18.24
C GLU A 79 6.10 -1.97 -16.90
N ARG A 80 6.59 -3.07 -16.30
CA ARG A 80 7.37 -3.00 -15.05
C ARG A 80 8.66 -2.21 -15.21
N MET A 81 9.37 -2.38 -16.32
CA MET A 81 10.60 -1.64 -16.60
C MET A 81 10.32 -0.14 -16.73
N GLU A 82 9.22 0.23 -17.38
CA GLU A 82 8.81 1.62 -17.54
C GLU A 82 8.34 2.24 -16.20
N GLU A 83 7.55 1.53 -15.41
CA GLU A 83 7.14 1.94 -14.06
C GLU A 83 8.35 2.18 -13.17
N ASN A 84 9.29 1.23 -13.13
CA ASN A 84 10.53 1.37 -12.37
C ASN A 84 11.35 2.58 -12.83
N ALA A 85 11.45 2.82 -14.14
CA ALA A 85 12.16 3.98 -14.67
C ALA A 85 11.47 5.30 -14.29
N LYS A 86 10.14 5.35 -14.33
CA LYS A 86 9.34 6.51 -13.88
C LYS A 86 9.51 6.77 -12.39
N GLU A 87 9.49 5.73 -11.57
CA GLU A 87 9.70 5.84 -10.12
C GLU A 87 11.10 6.36 -9.79
N LYS A 88 12.15 5.77 -10.38
CA LYS A 88 13.54 6.24 -10.21
C LYS A 88 13.69 7.72 -10.62
N ARG A 89 13.05 8.12 -11.72
CA ARG A 89 13.05 9.52 -12.16
C ARG A 89 12.32 10.44 -11.18
N LYS A 90 11.21 10.02 -10.60
CA LYS A 90 10.51 10.78 -9.56
C LYS A 90 11.38 10.93 -8.31
N GLN A 91 11.98 9.83 -7.85
CA GLN A 91 12.87 9.82 -6.70
C GLN A 91 14.08 10.74 -6.92
N ALA A 92 14.73 10.68 -8.09
CA ALA A 92 15.85 11.57 -8.42
C ALA A 92 15.45 13.05 -8.31
N LYS A 93 14.30 13.44 -8.86
CA LYS A 93 13.77 14.81 -8.74
C LYS A 93 13.46 15.21 -7.30
N GLU A 94 13.04 14.27 -6.46
CA GLU A 94 12.78 14.55 -5.05
C GLU A 94 14.07 14.74 -4.26
N MET A 95 15.11 13.98 -4.57
CA MET A 95 16.44 14.11 -3.98
C MET A 95 17.15 15.41 -4.41
N GLU A 96 16.86 15.91 -5.61
CA GLU A 96 17.35 17.21 -6.10
C GLU A 96 16.72 18.41 -5.39
N LYS A 97 15.68 18.21 -4.55
CA LYS A 97 15.08 19.33 -3.82
C LYS A 97 16.11 19.98 -2.90
N PRO A 98 16.12 21.33 -2.79
CA PRO A 98 17.09 22.05 -1.96
C PRO A 98 17.01 21.69 -0.48
N GLN A 99 15.88 21.11 -0.05
CA GLN A 99 15.70 20.57 1.29
C GLN A 99 16.72 19.48 1.66
N TYR A 100 17.20 18.72 0.66
CA TYR A 100 18.15 17.63 0.86
C TYR A 100 19.58 18.01 0.46
N SER A 101 19.80 19.12 -0.25
CA SER A 101 21.14 19.61 -0.63
C SER A 101 21.69 20.68 0.32
N ASP A 102 20.84 21.57 0.82
CA ASP A 102 21.26 22.77 1.52
C ASP A 102 21.09 22.64 3.03
N TRP A 103 22.18 22.89 3.74
CA TRP A 103 22.23 22.84 5.21
C TRP A 103 21.29 23.85 5.89
N THR A 104 20.95 24.93 5.18
CA THR A 104 20.05 25.97 5.69
C THR A 104 18.57 25.56 5.71
N TYR A 105 18.23 24.42 5.09
CA TYR A 105 16.89 23.88 4.98
C TYR A 105 16.65 22.64 5.86
N PHE A 106 17.65 22.17 6.64
CA PHE A 106 17.50 20.94 7.44
C PHE A 106 16.23 20.98 8.30
N GLY A 107 15.34 20.01 8.06
CA GLY A 107 14.06 19.89 8.77
C GLY A 107 12.92 20.79 8.25
N HIS A 108 13.19 21.73 7.34
CA HIS A 108 12.18 22.66 6.83
C HIS A 108 11.78 22.39 5.38
N LYS A 109 10.48 22.45 5.12
CA LYS A 109 9.96 22.43 3.73
C LYS A 109 10.33 23.71 2.95
N ARG A 110 10.55 24.82 3.65
CA ARG A 110 10.87 26.14 3.07
C ARG A 110 12.02 26.78 3.84
N LYS A 111 12.84 27.59 3.16
CA LYS A 111 13.94 28.31 3.82
C LYS A 111 13.36 29.15 4.94
N PRO A 112 13.90 29.05 6.16
CA PRO A 112 13.55 29.97 7.22
C PRO A 112 13.84 31.43 6.80
N LYS A 113 12.95 32.34 7.19
CA LYS A 113 13.11 33.78 6.90
C LYS A 113 14.27 34.33 7.73
N LYS A 114 15.30 34.86 7.08
CA LYS A 114 16.41 35.54 7.75
C LYS A 114 15.92 36.84 8.41
N ARG A 115 16.08 36.97 9.73
CA ARG A 115 15.72 38.18 10.49
C ARG A 115 16.96 38.86 11.10
N PRO A 116 16.89 40.17 11.41
CA PRO A 116 17.93 40.82 12.21
C PRO A 116 17.98 40.20 13.62
N PRO A 117 19.13 40.29 14.32
CA PRO A 117 19.38 39.58 15.58
C PRO A 117 18.34 39.87 16.67
N GLU A 118 17.83 41.10 16.74
CA GLU A 118 16.82 41.52 17.72
C GLU A 118 15.44 40.90 17.49
N LYS A 119 15.14 40.43 16.26
CA LYS A 119 13.80 39.97 15.85
C LYS A 119 13.77 38.49 15.49
N MET A 120 14.82 37.73 15.79
CA MET A 120 14.87 36.30 15.48
C MET A 120 13.78 35.54 16.26
N LYS A 121 13.06 34.65 15.57
CA LYS A 121 12.02 33.82 16.21
C LYS A 121 12.50 32.38 16.29
N PHE A 122 12.12 31.70 17.37
CA PHE A 122 12.32 30.25 17.50
C PHE A 122 11.47 29.52 16.48
N CYS A 123 12.02 28.49 15.86
CA CYS A 123 11.32 27.65 14.90
C CYS A 123 11.15 26.24 15.44
N GLU A 124 9.90 25.76 15.42
CA GLU A 124 9.50 24.49 16.04
C GLU A 124 10.05 23.26 15.30
N GLU A 125 10.34 23.38 14.00
CA GLU A 125 10.78 22.25 13.17
C GLU A 125 12.28 21.91 13.36
N CYS A 126 13.13 22.92 13.61
CA CYS A 126 14.60 22.76 13.71
C CYS A 126 15.18 23.08 15.10
N GLY A 127 14.38 23.67 16.00
CA GLY A 127 14.83 24.00 17.35
C GLY A 127 15.86 25.14 17.45
N ILE A 128 16.05 25.93 16.38
CA ILE A 128 16.94 27.10 16.39
C ILE A 128 16.17 28.40 16.11
N ARG A 129 16.79 29.54 16.44
CA ARG A 129 16.23 30.86 16.10
C ARG A 129 16.66 31.28 14.69
N HIS A 130 15.73 31.82 13.90
CA HIS A 130 15.98 32.39 12.55
C HIS A 130 15.49 33.84 12.39
#